data_AF-A0A4R4VKL9-F1
#
_entry.id   AF-A0A4R4VKL9-F1
#
_cell.length_a   1.000
_cell.length_b   1.000
_cell.length_c   1.000
_cell.angle_alpha   90.00
_cell.angle_beta   90.00
_cell.angle_gamma   90.00
#
_symmetry.space_group_name_H-M   'P 1'
#
loop_
_entity.id
_entity.type
_entity.pdbx_description
1 polymer ?
#
loop_
_entity_poly.entity_id
_entity_poly.type
_entity_poly.pdbx_seq_one_letter_code
_entity_poly.pdbx_strand_id
1 'polypeptide(L)'
;MVTMNAPTDVVVAGGGIGGLANAFALASAGFTVQVLERAPEFAEVGAGLQMAPNATRVLAEWGLLDEVLAAGVRPRRLLFKDALDGSELTHLALDEDFTGRYHAPYVVIHRSDLLEILARACERAGVEMVPGCEVHDVVDGPDAAVVRSSLGRHRARLVLVADGLHSRLRARFSDDEPVCSGYVAYRGAVPVERLGRALDPETSSDVVVHVGPGCHLVQYPLRRGEIYNTVAVFRSPAHERGEEDWGGPEELDAAFAWCSPDVREGLTSLWRDRRWPMYDRLPIDNWTDGRVVLTGDAAHPMLQYLAQGACQAIEDAYHLTAELTAAGWSRWAEALKRYEAERTARTAWIQETARTWGDIWHVDGVGRLLRNELFRRRDPRDYTYIDEFYAVRS
;
A
#
# COMPACT_ATOMS: atom_id res chain seq x y z
N MET A 1 -10.56 -11.32 43.40
CA MET A 1 -11.37 -10.41 42.58
C MET A 1 -10.46 -9.84 41.51
N VAL A 2 -10.55 -10.32 40.28
CA VAL A 2 -9.86 -9.70 39.14
C VAL A 2 -10.61 -8.39 38.89
N THR A 3 -9.98 -7.25 39.13
CA THR A 3 -10.50 -5.95 38.70
C THR A 3 -10.71 -6.04 37.20
N MET A 4 -11.97 -6.09 36.76
CA MET A 4 -12.28 -5.98 35.33
C MET A 4 -11.92 -4.56 34.92
N ASN A 5 -10.74 -4.37 34.34
CA ASN A 5 -10.38 -3.12 33.70
C ASN A 5 -11.49 -2.75 32.70
N ALA A 6 -11.79 -1.45 32.61
CA ALA A 6 -12.68 -0.93 31.58
C ALA A 6 -12.15 -1.39 30.20
N PRO A 7 -13.05 -1.73 29.25
CA PRO A 7 -12.61 -2.11 27.92
C PRO A 7 -11.87 -0.94 27.27
N THR A 8 -10.77 -1.24 26.58
CA THR A 8 -10.13 -0.30 25.67
C THR A 8 -11.17 0.15 24.64
N ASP A 9 -11.10 1.40 24.19
CA ASP A 9 -12.03 1.88 23.20
C ASP A 9 -11.89 1.09 21.88
N VAL A 10 -10.65 0.95 21.40
CA VAL A 10 -10.37 0.23 20.15
C VAL A 10 -9.17 -0.70 20.30
N VAL A 11 -9.32 -1.95 19.88
CA VAL A 11 -8.19 -2.88 19.65
C VAL A 11 -7.97 -3.01 18.15
N VAL A 12 -6.72 -2.84 17.70
CA VAL A 12 -6.30 -3.03 16.31
C VAL A 12 -5.53 -4.35 16.22
N ALA A 13 -6.02 -5.28 15.41
CA ALA A 13 -5.37 -6.54 15.10
C ALA A 13 -4.51 -6.38 13.84
N GLY A 14 -3.20 -6.20 14.02
CA GLY A 14 -2.22 -5.97 12.96
C GLY A 14 -1.49 -4.62 13.13
N GLY A 15 -0.16 -4.67 13.10
CA GLY A 15 0.77 -3.56 13.32
C GLY A 15 1.49 -3.08 12.06
N GLY A 16 0.96 -3.35 10.87
CA GLY A 16 1.46 -2.78 9.62
C GLY A 16 1.07 -1.29 9.46
N ILE A 17 1.40 -0.69 8.32
CA ILE A 17 1.11 0.73 8.02
C ILE A 17 -0.35 1.08 8.27
N GLY A 18 -1.30 0.27 7.79
CA GLY A 18 -2.73 0.52 7.99
C GLY A 18 -3.16 0.44 9.46
N GLY A 19 -2.62 -0.52 10.21
CA GLY A 19 -2.92 -0.67 11.63
C GLY A 19 -2.39 0.49 12.48
N LEU A 20 -1.13 0.88 12.27
CA LEU A 20 -0.52 2.01 12.97
C LEU A 20 -1.14 3.35 12.57
N ALA A 21 -1.52 3.54 11.29
CA ALA A 21 -2.24 4.74 10.86
C ALA A 21 -3.59 4.87 11.57
N ASN A 22 -4.37 3.79 11.65
CA ASN A 22 -5.64 3.76 12.39
C ASN A 22 -5.41 4.05 13.88
N ALA A 23 -4.41 3.41 14.48
CA ALA A 23 -4.14 3.55 15.90
C ALA A 23 -3.73 4.98 16.27
N PHE A 24 -2.84 5.59 15.47
CA PHE A 24 -2.43 6.97 15.64
C PHE A 24 -3.60 7.95 15.48
N ALA A 25 -4.40 7.80 14.43
CA ALA A 25 -5.52 8.69 14.13
C ALA A 25 -6.56 8.67 15.26
N LEU A 26 -6.96 7.47 15.69
CA LEU A 26 -7.91 7.28 16.79
C LEU A 26 -7.35 7.80 18.12
N ALA A 27 -6.10 7.50 18.47
CA ALA A 27 -5.51 7.99 19.71
C ALA A 27 -5.42 9.52 19.73
N SER A 28 -5.09 10.14 18.59
CA SER A 28 -5.03 11.59 18.43
C SER A 28 -6.42 12.25 18.50
N ALA A 29 -7.49 11.50 18.20
CA ALA A 29 -8.88 11.91 18.44
C ALA A 29 -9.39 11.62 19.87
N GLY A 30 -8.52 11.12 20.78
CA GLY A 30 -8.83 10.91 22.19
C GLY A 30 -9.36 9.53 22.55
N PHE A 31 -9.30 8.55 21.65
CA PHE A 31 -9.68 7.17 21.92
C PHE A 31 -8.53 6.42 22.62
N THR A 32 -8.85 5.53 23.56
CA THR A 32 -7.86 4.58 24.08
C THR A 32 -7.62 3.44 23.08
N VAL A 33 -6.38 3.26 22.64
CA VAL A 33 -6.07 2.30 21.57
C VAL A 33 -4.98 1.32 21.97
N GLN A 34 -5.19 0.05 21.63
CA GLN A 34 -4.19 -1.02 21.75
C GLN A 34 -3.97 -1.68 20.38
N VAL A 35 -2.71 -1.86 19.97
CA VAL A 35 -2.31 -2.54 18.73
C VAL A 35 -1.69 -3.89 19.08
N LEU A 36 -2.19 -4.95 18.48
CA LEU A 36 -1.68 -6.31 18.63
C LEU A 36 -1.02 -6.75 17.33
N GLU A 37 0.30 -6.96 17.35
CA GLU A 37 1.08 -7.38 16.18
C GLU A 37 1.71 -8.75 16.43
N ARG A 38 1.59 -9.67 15.46
CA ARG A 38 2.13 -11.03 15.58
C ARG A 38 3.66 -11.07 15.54
N ALA A 39 4.30 -10.17 14.79
CA ALA A 39 5.74 -10.09 14.67
C ALA A 39 6.35 -9.67 16.01
N PRO A 40 7.55 -10.19 16.36
CA PRO A 40 8.19 -9.89 17.64
C PRO A 40 8.62 -8.42 17.78
N GLU A 41 8.62 -7.69 16.67
CA GLU A 41 8.93 -6.26 16.60
C GLU A 41 8.07 -5.61 15.50
N PHE A 42 7.81 -4.31 15.63
CA PHE A 42 7.19 -3.51 14.58
C PHE A 42 8.23 -3.19 13.51
N ALA A 43 8.43 -4.12 12.59
CA ALA A 43 9.38 -4.00 11.51
C ALA A 43 8.76 -4.41 10.17
N GLU A 44 9.34 -3.88 9.10
CA GLU A 44 8.97 -4.19 7.73
C GLU A 44 10.22 -4.62 6.96
N VAL A 45 10.09 -5.68 6.14
CA VAL A 45 11.15 -6.09 5.21
C VAL A 45 11.13 -5.11 4.04
N GLY A 46 12.03 -4.14 4.11
CA GLY A 46 11.88 -2.89 3.38
C GLY A 46 12.36 -2.94 1.94
N ALA A 47 11.44 -2.70 1.00
CA ALA A 47 11.70 -2.03 -0.26
C ALA A 47 11.00 -0.65 -0.22
N GLY A 48 11.22 0.19 -1.21
CA GLY A 48 10.53 1.46 -1.34
C GLY A 48 9.03 1.31 -1.54
N LEU A 49 8.27 2.32 -1.13
CA LEU A 49 6.87 2.50 -1.50
C LEU A 49 6.65 3.92 -1.98
N GLN A 50 5.53 4.13 -2.68
CA GLN A 50 5.15 5.43 -3.20
C GLN A 50 3.92 5.94 -2.44
N MET A 51 3.94 7.23 -2.11
CA MET A 51 2.93 7.95 -1.35
C MET A 51 2.37 9.07 -2.21
N ALA A 52 1.14 8.90 -2.65
CA ALA A 52 0.44 9.87 -3.47
C ALA A 52 -0.22 10.98 -2.62
N PRO A 53 -0.63 12.12 -3.24
CA PRO A 53 -1.19 13.28 -2.52
C PRO A 53 -2.35 12.98 -1.59
N ASN A 54 -3.19 12.01 -1.95
CA ASN A 54 -4.32 11.60 -1.11
C ASN A 54 -3.88 11.12 0.29
N ALA A 55 -2.75 10.41 0.38
CA ALA A 55 -2.21 9.97 1.66
C ALA A 55 -1.28 11.00 2.31
N THR A 56 -0.44 11.70 1.53
CA THR A 56 0.46 12.71 2.09
C THR A 56 -0.28 13.93 2.63
N ARG A 57 -1.48 14.23 2.11
CA ARG A 57 -2.39 15.23 2.68
C ARG A 57 -2.91 14.81 4.06
N VAL A 58 -3.37 13.56 4.20
CA VAL A 58 -3.79 13.02 5.51
C VAL A 58 -2.63 13.09 6.51
N LEU A 59 -1.42 12.71 6.08
CA LEU A 59 -0.22 12.81 6.90
C LEU A 59 0.14 14.27 7.25
N ALA A 60 -0.20 15.24 6.40
CA ALA A 60 -0.05 16.67 6.69
C ALA A 60 -1.03 17.14 7.77
N GLU A 61 -2.31 16.74 7.67
CA GLU A 61 -3.34 17.03 8.68
C GLU A 61 -2.98 16.43 10.05
N TRP A 62 -2.26 15.31 10.05
CA TRP A 62 -1.74 14.64 11.23
C TRP A 62 -0.41 15.20 11.76
N GLY A 63 0.19 16.18 11.06
CA GLY A 63 1.49 16.75 11.44
C GLY A 63 2.68 15.81 11.26
N LEU A 64 2.54 14.76 10.43
CA LEU A 64 3.58 13.76 10.15
C LEU A 64 4.28 13.96 8.80
N LEU A 65 3.75 14.83 7.92
CA LEU A 65 4.30 15.03 6.58
C LEU A 65 5.76 15.48 6.60
N ASP A 66 6.17 16.35 7.54
CA ASP A 66 7.56 16.82 7.61
C ASP A 66 8.55 15.69 7.92
N GLU A 67 8.21 14.76 8.82
CA GLU A 67 9.02 13.56 9.07
C GLU A 67 9.11 12.68 7.81
N VAL A 68 7.99 12.53 7.09
CA VAL A 68 7.93 11.75 5.84
C VAL A 68 8.76 12.40 4.73
N LEU A 69 8.75 13.72 4.61
CA LEU A 69 9.57 14.45 3.65
C LEU A 69 11.06 14.40 4.00
N ALA A 70 11.41 14.40 5.29
CA ALA A 70 12.79 14.28 5.73
C ALA A 70 13.40 12.89 5.47
N ALA A 71 12.58 11.83 5.55
CA ALA A 71 12.99 10.46 5.29
C ALA A 71 12.84 10.05 3.81
N GLY A 72 11.90 10.66 3.09
CA GLY A 72 11.56 10.35 1.71
C GLY A 72 12.34 11.15 0.67
N VAL A 73 11.96 10.95 -0.59
CA VAL A 73 12.39 11.73 -1.75
C VAL A 73 11.15 12.22 -2.48
N ARG A 74 11.17 13.48 -2.92
CA ARG A 74 10.15 14.04 -3.81
C ARG A 74 10.59 13.84 -5.26
N PRO A 75 9.99 12.91 -6.00
CA PRO A 75 10.36 12.75 -7.39
C PRO A 75 9.88 13.93 -8.24
N ARG A 76 10.62 14.26 -9.30
CA ARG A 76 10.21 15.32 -10.23
C ARG A 76 9.15 14.84 -11.20
N ARG A 77 9.22 13.56 -11.58
CA ARG A 77 8.30 12.93 -12.54
C ARG A 77 7.95 11.49 -12.17
N LEU A 78 6.76 11.07 -12.59
CA LEU A 78 6.47 9.64 -12.85
C LEU A 78 6.67 9.40 -14.35
N LEU A 79 7.84 8.88 -14.73
CA LEU A 79 8.29 8.69 -16.09
C LEU A 79 7.97 7.27 -16.59
N PHE A 80 7.18 7.16 -17.65
CA PHE A 80 6.92 5.90 -18.34
C PHE A 80 7.84 5.75 -19.55
N LYS A 81 8.52 4.61 -19.63
CA LYS A 81 9.37 4.22 -20.76
C LYS A 81 8.89 2.89 -21.33
N ASP A 82 9.13 2.65 -22.61
CA ASP A 82 8.93 1.34 -23.19
C ASP A 82 10.05 0.40 -22.73
N ALA A 83 9.68 -0.80 -22.26
CA ALA A 83 10.67 -1.73 -21.72
C ALA A 83 11.60 -2.33 -22.79
N LEU A 84 11.28 -2.25 -24.08
CA LEU A 84 12.02 -2.96 -25.14
C LEU A 84 13.10 -2.11 -25.76
N ASP A 85 12.72 -0.90 -26.16
CA ASP A 85 13.63 0.05 -26.78
C ASP A 85 14.11 1.14 -25.82
N GLY A 86 13.51 1.25 -24.63
CA GLY A 86 13.88 2.28 -23.64
C GLY A 86 13.44 3.68 -24.01
N SER A 87 12.58 3.86 -25.03
CA SER A 87 12.06 5.18 -25.40
C SER A 87 11.14 5.74 -24.30
N GLU A 88 11.21 7.05 -24.06
CA GLU A 88 10.23 7.75 -23.24
C GLU A 88 8.86 7.71 -23.93
N LEU A 89 7.83 7.31 -23.17
CA LEU A 89 6.45 7.27 -23.64
C LEU A 89 5.69 8.51 -23.17
N THR A 90 5.75 8.82 -21.89
CA THR A 90 5.11 9.98 -21.26
C THR A 90 5.67 10.15 -19.86
N HIS A 91 5.43 11.29 -19.23
CA HIS A 91 5.59 11.41 -17.79
C HIS A 91 4.42 12.15 -17.15
N LEU A 92 4.26 12.02 -15.84
CA LEU A 92 3.48 12.93 -15.02
C LEU A 92 4.42 13.95 -14.40
N ALA A 93 4.16 15.24 -14.58
CA ALA A 93 4.91 16.29 -13.89
C ALA A 93 4.48 16.34 -12.41
N LEU A 94 5.44 16.26 -11.49
CA LEU A 94 5.23 16.32 -10.04
C LEU A 94 5.81 17.62 -9.48
N ASP A 95 5.52 18.72 -10.16
CA ASP A 95 6.04 20.06 -9.86
C ASP A 95 5.14 20.83 -8.88
N GLU A 96 5.38 22.14 -8.78
CA GLU A 96 4.61 23.04 -7.91
C GLU A 96 3.14 23.13 -8.34
N ASP A 97 2.83 23.02 -9.64
CA ASP A 97 1.44 23.00 -10.13
C ASP A 97 0.71 21.75 -9.64
N PHE A 98 1.36 20.58 -9.72
CA PHE A 98 0.84 19.33 -9.17
C PHE A 98 0.60 19.44 -7.65
N THR A 99 1.59 19.95 -6.92
CA THR A 99 1.48 20.13 -5.46
C THR A 99 0.40 21.14 -5.09
N GLY A 100 0.26 22.22 -5.86
CA GLY A 100 -0.77 23.24 -5.67
C GLY A 100 -2.18 22.70 -5.94
N ARG A 101 -2.35 21.85 -6.96
CA ARG A 101 -3.63 21.22 -7.30
C ARG A 101 -4.14 20.27 -6.22
N TYR A 102 -3.26 19.44 -5.67
CA TYR A 102 -3.65 18.40 -4.70
C TYR A 102 -3.37 18.77 -3.25
N HIS A 103 -2.80 19.96 -3.02
CA HIS A 103 -2.42 20.49 -1.71
C HIS A 103 -1.43 19.60 -0.92
N ALA A 104 -0.80 18.63 -1.58
CA ALA A 104 0.18 17.74 -0.99
C ALA A 104 1.10 17.14 -2.07
N PRO A 105 2.37 16.83 -1.73
CA PRO A 105 3.33 16.32 -2.70
C PRO A 105 3.19 14.81 -2.91
N TYR A 106 3.72 14.32 -4.04
CA TYR A 106 4.04 12.90 -4.20
C TYR A 106 5.41 12.61 -3.56
N VAL A 107 5.51 11.51 -2.82
CA VAL A 107 6.74 11.15 -2.08
C VAL A 107 7.04 9.67 -2.28
N VAL A 108 8.31 9.31 -2.50
CA VAL A 108 8.76 7.92 -2.37
C VAL A 108 9.57 7.77 -1.09
N ILE A 109 9.30 6.72 -0.33
CA ILE A 109 9.90 6.50 1.00
C ILE A 109 10.19 5.03 1.20
N HIS A 110 11.20 4.73 2.01
CA HIS A 110 11.47 3.36 2.42
C HIS A 110 10.35 2.86 3.35
N ARG A 111 9.82 1.65 3.11
CA ARG A 111 8.67 1.14 3.87
C ARG A 111 8.90 1.12 5.38
N SER A 112 10.09 0.71 5.80
CA SER A 112 10.45 0.67 7.22
C SER A 112 10.52 2.07 7.84
N ASP A 113 10.92 3.09 7.07
CA ASP A 113 11.02 4.47 7.58
C ASP A 113 9.62 5.06 7.82
N LEU A 114 8.65 4.79 6.91
CA LEU A 114 7.25 5.18 7.13
C LEU A 114 6.63 4.47 8.34
N LEU A 115 6.87 3.16 8.48
CA LEU A 115 6.38 2.39 9.62
C LEU A 115 6.94 2.95 10.93
N GLU A 116 8.24 3.27 10.98
CA GLU A 116 8.89 3.83 12.17
C GLU A 116 8.33 5.22 12.53
N ILE A 117 8.06 6.08 11.54
CA ILE A 117 7.38 7.37 11.75
C ILE A 117 6.02 7.16 12.41
N LEU A 118 5.20 6.23 11.89
CA LEU A 118 3.88 5.93 12.44
C LEU A 118 3.96 5.29 13.83
N ALA A 119 4.92 4.40 14.07
CA ALA A 119 5.14 3.77 15.37
C ALA A 119 5.52 4.82 16.43
N ARG A 120 6.49 5.70 16.14
CA ARG A 120 6.85 6.82 17.03
C ARG A 120 5.68 7.76 17.25
N ALA A 121 4.86 8.01 16.22
CA ALA A 121 3.65 8.82 16.36
C ALA A 121 2.63 8.16 17.31
N CYS A 122 2.44 6.83 17.21
CA CYS A 122 1.62 6.05 18.12
C CYS A 122 2.13 6.13 19.58
N GLU A 123 3.44 6.01 19.79
CA GLU A 123 4.06 6.16 21.12
C GLU A 123 3.78 7.54 21.72
N ARG A 124 3.96 8.61 20.94
CA ARG A 124 3.67 9.99 21.36
C ARG A 124 2.20 10.20 21.67
N ALA A 125 1.30 9.52 20.97
CA ALA A 125 -0.15 9.57 21.19
C ALA A 125 -0.62 8.67 22.34
N GLY A 126 0.26 7.89 22.97
CA GLY A 126 -0.09 7.01 24.09
C GLY A 126 -0.78 5.71 23.68
N VAL A 127 -0.61 5.26 22.45
CA VAL A 127 -1.10 3.96 21.98
C VAL A 127 -0.34 2.83 22.69
N GLU A 128 -1.06 1.83 23.19
CA GLU A 128 -0.46 0.62 23.73
C GLU A 128 -0.09 -0.34 22.58
N MET A 129 1.19 -0.48 22.27
CA MET A 129 1.68 -1.35 21.20
C MET A 129 2.23 -2.67 21.76
N VAL A 130 1.66 -3.80 21.34
CA VAL A 130 1.98 -5.14 21.85
C VAL A 130 2.47 -6.04 20.71
N PRO A 131 3.81 -6.13 20.51
CA PRO A 131 4.38 -7.06 19.54
C PRO A 131 4.37 -8.50 20.07
N GLY A 132 4.59 -9.48 19.20
CA GLY A 132 4.55 -10.92 19.53
C GLY A 132 3.17 -11.45 19.93
N CYS A 133 2.11 -10.71 19.61
CA CYS A 133 0.73 -10.96 19.99
C CYS A 133 -0.12 -11.30 18.77
N GLU A 134 -0.23 -12.60 18.44
CA GLU A 134 -1.06 -13.06 17.33
C GLU A 134 -2.53 -13.11 17.76
N VAL A 135 -3.40 -12.37 17.07
CA VAL A 135 -4.85 -12.47 17.25
C VAL A 135 -5.37 -13.70 16.52
N HIS A 136 -6.13 -14.54 17.23
CA HIS A 136 -6.68 -15.78 16.71
C HIS A 136 -8.17 -15.66 16.37
N ASP A 137 -8.93 -14.92 17.18
CA ASP A 137 -10.39 -14.89 17.11
C ASP A 137 -10.95 -13.63 17.82
N VAL A 138 -12.13 -13.18 17.38
CA VAL A 138 -12.86 -12.06 17.96
C VAL A 138 -14.32 -12.45 18.18
N VAL A 139 -14.72 -12.48 19.45
CA VAL A 139 -16.10 -12.76 19.84
C VAL A 139 -16.79 -11.44 20.17
N ASP A 140 -17.81 -11.07 19.39
CA ASP A 140 -18.64 -9.92 19.71
C ASP A 140 -19.61 -10.26 20.86
N GLY A 141 -19.66 -9.39 21.85
CA GLY A 141 -20.46 -9.56 23.07
C GLY A 141 -21.34 -8.34 23.33
N PRO A 142 -22.33 -8.46 24.24
CA PRO A 142 -23.32 -7.40 24.47
C PRO A 142 -22.68 -6.05 24.82
N ASP A 143 -21.69 -6.05 25.71
CA ASP A 143 -21.07 -4.82 26.21
C ASP A 143 -19.73 -4.47 25.53
N ALA A 144 -19.01 -5.48 25.05
CA ALA A 144 -17.69 -5.36 24.46
C ALA A 144 -17.35 -6.59 23.61
N ALA A 145 -16.50 -6.40 22.61
CA ALA A 145 -15.85 -7.49 21.91
C ALA A 145 -14.71 -8.06 22.77
N VAL A 146 -14.48 -9.37 22.65
CA VAL A 146 -13.36 -10.08 23.28
C VAL A 146 -12.43 -10.60 22.20
N VAL A 147 -11.23 -10.03 22.15
CA VAL A 147 -10.15 -10.46 21.26
C VAL A 147 -9.35 -11.55 21.97
N ARG A 148 -9.20 -12.71 21.33
CA ARG A 148 -8.38 -13.82 21.82
C ARG A 148 -7.06 -13.81 21.07
N SER A 149 -5.96 -13.75 21.80
CA SER A 149 -4.62 -13.74 21.22
C SER A 149 -3.70 -14.76 21.89
N SER A 150 -2.50 -14.92 21.34
CA SER A 150 -1.43 -15.74 21.90
C SER A 150 -1.02 -15.33 23.33
N LEU A 151 -1.26 -14.07 23.70
CA LEU A 151 -0.93 -13.51 25.01
C LEU A 151 -2.13 -13.38 25.96
N GLY A 152 -3.33 -13.83 25.55
CA GLY A 152 -4.50 -13.87 26.41
C GLY A 152 -5.75 -13.26 25.80
N ARG A 153 -6.54 -12.54 26.63
CA ARG A 153 -7.81 -11.94 26.22
C ARG A 153 -7.78 -10.43 26.42
N HIS A 154 -8.24 -9.71 25.41
CA HIS A 154 -8.35 -8.25 25.41
C HIS A 154 -9.82 -7.87 25.22
N ARG A 155 -10.30 -6.84 25.94
CA ARG A 155 -11.68 -6.36 25.85
C ARG A 155 -11.69 -5.01 25.17
N ALA A 156 -12.50 -4.87 24.12
CA ALA A 156 -12.58 -3.65 23.34
C ALA A 156 -14.01 -3.25 23.03
N ARG A 157 -14.29 -1.95 22.91
CA ARG A 157 -15.61 -1.48 22.46
C ARG A 157 -15.77 -1.67 20.95
N LEU A 158 -14.68 -1.55 20.19
CA LEU A 158 -14.54 -1.87 18.78
C LEU A 158 -13.24 -2.64 18.51
N VAL A 159 -13.25 -3.46 17.46
CA VAL A 159 -12.06 -4.17 16.97
C VAL A 159 -11.85 -3.86 15.50
N LEU A 160 -10.67 -3.32 15.19
CA LEU A 160 -10.19 -3.09 13.84
C LEU A 160 -9.34 -4.27 13.38
N VAL A 161 -9.69 -4.82 12.23
CA VAL A 161 -8.97 -5.93 11.60
C VAL A 161 -8.09 -5.36 10.49
N ALA A 162 -6.78 -5.33 10.75
CA ALA A 162 -5.74 -4.78 9.89
C ALA A 162 -4.61 -5.81 9.65
N ASP A 163 -4.94 -7.11 9.61
CA ASP A 163 -4.01 -8.25 9.56
C ASP A 163 -3.57 -8.67 8.14
N GLY A 164 -3.93 -7.85 7.14
CA GLY A 164 -3.42 -7.90 5.78
C GLY A 164 -4.16 -8.82 4.82
N LEU A 165 -3.60 -9.01 3.62
CA LEU A 165 -4.19 -9.80 2.51
C LEU A 165 -4.62 -11.22 2.94
N HIS A 166 -3.82 -11.86 3.78
CA HIS A 166 -4.06 -13.22 4.30
C HIS A 166 -4.85 -13.20 5.62
N SER A 167 -5.68 -12.18 5.82
CA SER A 167 -6.52 -12.02 7.00
C SER A 167 -7.34 -13.28 7.27
N ARG A 168 -7.19 -13.83 8.47
CA ARG A 168 -8.05 -14.93 8.95
C ARG A 168 -9.35 -14.40 9.51
N LEU A 169 -9.32 -13.20 10.08
CA LEU A 169 -10.50 -12.55 10.66
C LEU A 169 -11.48 -12.08 9.57
N ARG A 170 -11.01 -11.88 8.32
CA ARG A 170 -11.86 -11.63 7.15
C ARG A 170 -12.89 -12.73 6.90
N ALA A 171 -12.63 -13.98 7.28
CA ALA A 171 -13.57 -15.09 7.14
C ALA A 171 -14.92 -14.87 7.86
N ARG A 172 -14.97 -13.91 8.79
CA ARG A 172 -16.22 -13.45 9.41
C ARG A 172 -17.17 -12.74 8.44
N PHE A 173 -16.64 -12.15 7.38
CA PHE A 173 -17.35 -11.30 6.43
C PHE A 173 -17.54 -11.96 5.07
N SER A 174 -16.58 -12.80 4.66
CA SER A 174 -16.54 -13.42 3.34
C SER A 174 -15.67 -14.67 3.36
N ASP A 175 -16.14 -15.74 2.70
CA ASP A 175 -15.39 -16.99 2.48
C ASP A 175 -14.53 -16.92 1.19
N ASP A 176 -14.21 -15.71 0.72
CA ASP A 176 -13.38 -15.54 -0.48
C ASP A 176 -11.92 -15.95 -0.24
N GLU A 177 -11.24 -16.33 -1.32
CA GLU A 177 -9.81 -16.63 -1.33
C GLU A 177 -9.02 -15.57 -2.12
N PRO A 178 -7.74 -15.34 -1.82
CA PRO A 178 -6.90 -14.46 -2.62
C PRO A 178 -6.88 -14.86 -4.09
N VAL A 179 -7.05 -13.89 -4.98
CA VAL A 179 -7.05 -14.10 -6.43
C VAL A 179 -5.63 -13.91 -6.94
N CYS A 180 -5.04 -14.97 -7.48
CA CYS A 180 -3.71 -14.91 -8.09
C CYS A 180 -3.79 -14.16 -9.43
N SER A 181 -2.93 -13.16 -9.62
CA SER A 181 -2.81 -12.46 -10.91
C SER A 181 -1.98 -13.23 -11.95
N GLY A 182 -1.24 -14.26 -11.53
CA GLY A 182 -0.23 -14.93 -12.36
C GLY A 182 1.05 -14.14 -12.58
N TYR A 183 1.17 -12.94 -11.97
CA TYR A 183 2.40 -12.15 -11.96
C TYR A 183 3.20 -12.35 -10.68
N VAL A 184 4.51 -12.12 -10.79
CA VAL A 184 5.48 -12.24 -9.70
C VAL A 184 6.26 -10.95 -9.61
N ALA A 185 6.41 -10.41 -8.41
CA ALA A 185 7.28 -9.29 -8.13
C ALA A 185 8.61 -9.76 -7.49
N TYR A 186 9.70 -9.19 -7.97
CA TYR A 186 11.02 -9.19 -7.35
C TYR A 186 11.34 -7.77 -6.90
N ARG A 187 12.05 -7.64 -5.78
CA ARG A 187 12.41 -6.35 -5.19
C ARG A 187 13.90 -6.29 -4.92
N GLY A 188 14.45 -5.09 -4.98
CA GLY A 188 15.83 -4.77 -4.65
C GLY A 188 15.92 -3.35 -4.13
N ALA A 189 16.72 -3.15 -3.10
CA ALA A 189 17.08 -1.84 -2.60
C ALA A 189 18.58 -1.86 -2.32
N VAL A 190 19.36 -1.20 -3.18
CA VAL A 190 20.83 -1.22 -3.13
C VAL A 190 21.38 0.20 -3.01
N PRO A 191 22.49 0.40 -2.28
CA PRO A 191 23.20 1.68 -2.30
C PRO A 191 23.57 2.09 -3.73
N VAL A 192 23.41 3.36 -4.07
CA VAL A 192 23.70 3.87 -5.42
C VAL A 192 25.14 3.60 -5.84
N GLU A 193 26.09 3.62 -4.91
CA GLU A 193 27.52 3.36 -5.16
C GLU A 193 27.80 1.90 -5.52
N ARG A 194 26.86 0.99 -5.25
CA ARG A 194 26.95 -0.44 -5.62
C ARG A 194 26.29 -0.74 -6.95
N LEU A 195 25.66 0.24 -7.60
CA LEU A 195 25.16 0.06 -8.96
C LEU A 195 26.36 -0.10 -9.90
N GLY A 196 26.24 -1.00 -10.87
CA GLY A 196 27.25 -1.22 -11.91
C GLY A 196 27.40 -0.05 -12.89
N ARG A 197 26.61 1.02 -12.72
CA ARG A 197 26.59 2.22 -13.57
C ARG A 197 26.30 3.49 -12.80
N ALA A 198 26.60 4.61 -13.44
CA ALA A 198 26.04 5.89 -13.06
C ALA A 198 24.52 5.93 -13.33
N LEU A 199 23.77 6.53 -12.41
CA LEU A 199 22.40 6.94 -12.68
C LEU A 199 22.42 8.10 -13.68
N ASP A 200 21.44 8.13 -14.59
CA ASP A 200 21.23 9.29 -15.45
C ASP A 200 20.86 10.48 -14.57
N PRO A 201 21.67 11.56 -14.54
CA PRO A 201 21.39 12.73 -13.71
C PRO A 201 19.98 13.31 -13.96
N GLU A 202 19.48 13.24 -15.19
CA GLU A 202 18.18 13.80 -15.58
C GLU A 202 16.99 13.00 -15.02
N THR A 203 17.15 11.69 -14.80
CA THR A 203 16.08 10.82 -14.28
C THR A 203 16.37 10.26 -12.89
N SER A 204 17.53 10.58 -12.30
CA SER A 204 18.00 10.03 -11.02
C SER A 204 17.05 10.33 -9.85
N SER A 205 16.27 11.39 -9.97
CA SER A 205 15.26 11.79 -8.97
C SER A 205 13.85 11.32 -9.31
N ASP A 206 13.62 10.68 -10.45
CA ASP A 206 12.27 10.30 -10.91
C ASP A 206 11.85 8.91 -10.41
N VAL A 207 10.54 8.67 -10.48
CA VAL A 207 10.02 7.30 -10.55
C VAL A 207 9.99 6.91 -12.02
N VAL A 208 10.79 5.92 -12.40
CA VAL A 208 10.87 5.42 -13.78
C VAL A 208 10.18 4.07 -13.86
N VAL A 209 9.20 3.96 -14.75
CA VAL A 209 8.42 2.75 -15.00
C VAL A 209 8.66 2.30 -16.45
N HIS A 210 9.39 1.22 -16.63
CA HIS A 210 9.53 0.54 -17.91
C HIS A 210 8.38 -0.44 -18.07
N VAL A 211 7.51 -0.23 -19.06
CA VAL A 211 6.34 -1.09 -19.32
C VAL A 211 6.51 -1.88 -20.62
N GLY A 212 6.21 -3.17 -20.61
CA GLY A 212 6.36 -4.04 -21.79
C GLY A 212 5.50 -5.30 -21.74
N PRO A 213 5.47 -6.07 -22.83
CA PRO A 213 4.69 -7.30 -22.94
C PRO A 213 4.92 -8.26 -21.76
N GLY A 214 3.90 -8.49 -20.94
CA GLY A 214 3.97 -9.40 -19.79
C GLY A 214 4.95 -9.01 -18.68
N CYS A 215 5.60 -7.83 -18.73
CA CYS A 215 6.57 -7.43 -17.71
C CYS A 215 6.64 -5.91 -17.49
N HIS A 216 7.06 -5.49 -16.31
CA HIS A 216 7.46 -4.10 -16.08
C HIS A 216 8.57 -4.00 -15.03
N LEU A 217 9.31 -2.90 -15.06
CA LEU A 217 10.36 -2.60 -14.09
C LEU A 217 10.22 -1.17 -13.58
N VAL A 218 10.11 -1.01 -12.26
CA VAL A 218 9.98 0.28 -11.57
C VAL A 218 11.26 0.60 -10.83
N GLN A 219 11.75 1.83 -10.97
CA GLN A 219 12.94 2.32 -10.28
C GLN A 219 12.73 3.71 -9.69
N TYR A 220 13.24 3.95 -8.49
CA TYR A 220 13.21 5.26 -7.85
C TYR A 220 14.23 5.36 -6.70
N PRO A 221 14.73 6.58 -6.41
CA PRO A 221 15.61 6.80 -5.28
C PRO A 221 14.86 6.74 -3.94
N LEU A 222 15.58 6.38 -2.89
CA LEU A 222 15.17 6.42 -1.49
C LEU A 222 16.27 7.07 -0.65
N ARG A 223 15.93 7.50 0.58
CA ARG A 223 16.87 8.08 1.55
C ARG A 223 17.79 9.15 0.92
N ARG A 224 17.17 10.22 0.40
CA ARG A 224 17.88 11.32 -0.29
C ARG A 224 18.76 10.90 -1.48
N GLY A 225 18.44 9.78 -2.12
CA GLY A 225 19.19 9.26 -3.27
C GLY A 225 20.35 8.36 -2.90
N GLU A 226 20.51 7.97 -1.63
CA GLU A 226 21.55 7.04 -1.20
C GLU A 226 21.24 5.59 -1.61
N ILE A 227 19.95 5.23 -1.70
CA ILE A 227 19.48 3.90 -2.07
C ILE A 227 18.67 3.99 -3.36
N TYR A 228 18.87 3.05 -4.27
CA TYR A 228 18.03 2.89 -5.46
C TYR A 228 17.13 1.67 -5.32
N ASN A 229 15.83 1.91 -5.30
CA ASN A 229 14.82 0.88 -5.27
C ASN A 229 14.54 0.38 -6.68
N THR A 230 14.47 -0.93 -6.86
CA THR A 230 14.08 -1.59 -8.11
C THR A 230 13.02 -2.65 -7.83
N VAL A 231 11.96 -2.65 -8.62
CA VAL A 231 10.91 -3.67 -8.58
C VAL A 231 10.74 -4.20 -9.99
N ALA A 232 10.94 -5.49 -10.20
CA ALA A 232 10.66 -6.14 -11.47
C ALA A 232 9.43 -7.03 -11.30
N VAL A 233 8.53 -6.96 -12.26
CA VAL A 233 7.31 -7.76 -12.27
C VAL A 233 7.17 -8.43 -13.62
N PHE A 234 6.87 -9.72 -13.62
CA PHE A 234 6.65 -10.47 -14.84
C PHE A 234 5.52 -11.49 -14.66
N ARG A 235 4.84 -11.80 -15.76
CA ARG A 235 3.87 -12.90 -15.86
C ARG A 235 4.64 -14.21 -15.86
N SER A 236 4.28 -15.15 -14.99
CA SER A 236 4.96 -16.44 -14.87
C SER A 236 4.34 -17.48 -15.82
N PRO A 237 5.11 -17.99 -16.83
CA PRO A 237 4.65 -19.11 -17.65
C PRO A 237 4.41 -20.40 -16.85
N ALA A 238 5.18 -20.67 -15.79
CA ALA A 238 5.00 -21.85 -14.93
C ALA A 238 3.65 -21.83 -14.20
N HIS A 239 3.23 -20.65 -13.71
CA HIS A 239 1.89 -20.49 -13.13
C HIS A 239 0.79 -20.81 -14.15
N GLU A 240 0.91 -20.35 -15.39
CA GLU A 240 -0.07 -20.64 -16.45
C GLU A 240 -0.15 -22.14 -16.79
N ARG A 241 0.94 -22.89 -16.58
CA ARG A 241 0.97 -24.35 -16.70
C ARG A 241 0.46 -25.09 -15.46
N GLY A 242 0.13 -24.38 -14.38
CA GLY A 242 -0.35 -24.95 -13.12
C GLY A 242 0.73 -25.58 -12.25
N GLU A 243 1.98 -25.14 -12.38
CA GLU A 243 3.09 -25.62 -11.54
C GLU A 243 3.02 -25.02 -10.14
N GLU A 244 3.37 -25.81 -9.11
CA GLU A 244 3.35 -25.34 -7.71
C GLU A 244 4.51 -24.37 -7.39
N ASP A 245 5.70 -24.66 -7.90
CA ASP A 245 6.91 -23.83 -7.75
C ASP A 245 7.11 -22.92 -8.96
N TRP A 246 6.41 -21.80 -8.98
CA TRP A 246 6.42 -20.83 -10.08
C TRP A 246 7.02 -19.48 -9.67
N GLY A 247 7.49 -18.73 -10.66
CA GLY A 247 8.03 -17.39 -10.46
C GLY A 247 9.50 -17.33 -10.09
N GLY A 248 10.27 -18.39 -10.34
CA GLY A 248 11.69 -18.46 -10.00
C GLY A 248 12.57 -17.43 -10.73
N PRO A 249 13.83 -17.26 -10.28
CA PRO A 249 14.76 -16.31 -10.88
C PRO A 249 15.10 -16.63 -12.35
N GLU A 250 14.96 -17.88 -12.77
CA GLU A 250 15.13 -18.27 -14.17
C GLU A 250 14.00 -17.72 -15.06
N GLU A 251 12.76 -17.73 -14.57
CA GLU A 251 11.64 -17.11 -15.28
C GLU A 251 11.80 -15.59 -15.33
N LEU A 252 12.33 -14.98 -14.26
CA LEU A 252 12.67 -13.56 -14.25
C LEU A 252 13.67 -13.21 -15.37
N ASP A 253 14.78 -13.94 -15.47
CA ASP A 253 15.78 -13.65 -16.51
C ASP A 253 15.24 -13.86 -17.92
N ALA A 254 14.44 -14.93 -18.13
CA ALA A 254 13.80 -15.19 -19.41
C ALA A 254 12.77 -14.10 -19.79
N ALA A 255 11.94 -13.67 -18.83
CA ALA A 255 10.89 -12.68 -19.05
C ALA A 255 11.44 -11.31 -19.46
N PHE A 256 12.66 -10.97 -19.04
CA PHE A 256 13.28 -9.68 -19.34
C PHE A 256 14.43 -9.75 -20.37
N ALA A 257 14.74 -10.92 -20.93
CA ALA A 257 15.88 -11.14 -21.84
C ALA A 257 15.87 -10.26 -23.10
N TRP A 258 14.67 -9.86 -23.54
CA TRP A 258 14.41 -9.09 -24.77
C TRP A 258 14.14 -7.60 -24.48
N CYS A 259 14.25 -7.20 -23.21
CA CYS A 259 14.11 -5.80 -22.80
C CYS A 259 15.39 -4.98 -23.08
N SER A 260 15.24 -3.67 -23.01
CA SER A 260 16.30 -2.69 -23.22
C SER A 260 17.49 -2.92 -22.27
N PRO A 261 18.70 -2.45 -22.62
CA PRO A 261 19.87 -2.57 -21.76
C PRO A 261 19.61 -2.02 -20.33
N ASP A 262 18.96 -0.86 -20.22
CA ASP A 262 18.63 -0.22 -18.93
C ASP A 262 17.80 -1.14 -18.02
N VAL A 263 16.82 -1.84 -18.60
CA VAL A 263 15.93 -2.76 -17.87
C VAL A 263 16.70 -4.00 -17.41
N ARG A 264 17.46 -4.63 -18.32
CA ARG A 264 18.25 -5.83 -17.99
C ARG A 264 19.30 -5.54 -16.92
N GLU A 265 19.91 -4.37 -16.97
CA GLU A 265 20.84 -3.92 -15.93
C GLU A 265 20.14 -3.68 -14.60
N GLY A 266 18.94 -3.11 -14.61
CA GLY A 266 18.11 -2.95 -13.40
C GLY A 266 17.89 -4.26 -12.64
N LEU A 267 17.82 -5.40 -13.33
CA LEU A 267 17.63 -6.71 -12.69
C LEU A 267 18.80 -7.13 -11.78
N THR A 268 19.99 -6.54 -11.96
CA THR A 268 21.18 -6.88 -11.17
C THR A 268 21.09 -6.39 -9.72
N SER A 269 20.18 -5.45 -9.41
CA SER A 269 19.97 -4.94 -8.05
C SER A 269 18.93 -5.72 -7.25
N LEU A 270 18.25 -6.70 -7.87
CA LEU A 270 17.17 -7.46 -7.25
C LEU A 270 17.70 -8.54 -6.29
N TRP A 271 17.01 -8.73 -5.17
CA TRP A 271 17.22 -9.89 -4.32
C TRP A 271 16.64 -11.13 -5.00
N ARG A 272 17.47 -12.15 -5.20
CA ARG A 272 17.10 -13.37 -5.95
C ARG A 272 16.57 -14.49 -5.05
N ASP A 273 16.79 -14.38 -3.73
CA ASP A 273 16.37 -15.35 -2.70
C ASP A 273 14.89 -15.23 -2.31
N ARG A 274 14.22 -14.15 -2.73
CA ARG A 274 12.82 -13.88 -2.40
C ARG A 274 12.04 -13.37 -3.60
N ARG A 275 10.81 -13.86 -3.70
CA ARG A 275 9.83 -13.45 -4.70
C ARG A 275 8.45 -13.30 -4.08
N TRP A 276 7.64 -12.45 -4.68
CA TRP A 276 6.29 -12.15 -4.22
C TRP A 276 5.30 -12.41 -5.36
N PRO A 277 4.74 -13.63 -5.45
CA PRO A 277 3.49 -13.87 -6.15
C PRO A 277 2.46 -12.78 -5.85
N MET A 278 1.87 -12.21 -6.89
CA MET A 278 0.96 -11.08 -6.75
C MET A 278 -0.49 -11.56 -6.66
N TYR A 279 -1.09 -11.24 -5.53
CA TYR A 279 -2.49 -11.56 -5.22
C TYR A 279 -3.23 -10.29 -4.82
N ASP A 280 -4.52 -10.28 -5.08
CA ASP A 280 -5.48 -9.34 -4.51
C ASP A 280 -6.75 -10.10 -4.07
N ARG A 281 -7.84 -9.38 -3.80
CA ARG A 281 -9.17 -9.97 -3.59
C ARG A 281 -10.21 -9.18 -4.38
N LEU A 282 -11.32 -9.82 -4.71
CA LEU A 282 -12.47 -9.08 -5.24
C LEU A 282 -13.06 -8.16 -4.16
N PRO A 283 -13.57 -6.96 -4.55
CA PRO A 283 -14.21 -6.08 -3.59
C PRO A 283 -15.42 -6.75 -2.93
N ILE A 284 -15.63 -6.45 -1.64
CA ILE A 284 -16.84 -6.80 -0.88
C ILE A 284 -17.46 -5.52 -0.32
N ASP A 285 -18.78 -5.50 -0.17
CA ASP A 285 -19.55 -4.34 0.29
C ASP A 285 -19.85 -4.35 1.80
N ASN A 286 -19.45 -5.42 2.51
CA ASN A 286 -19.66 -5.61 3.95
C ASN A 286 -18.34 -5.69 4.71
N TRP A 287 -17.96 -4.64 5.42
CA TRP A 287 -16.74 -4.58 6.24
C TRP A 287 -17.02 -4.55 7.73
N THR A 288 -18.29 -4.49 8.15
CA THR A 288 -18.69 -4.29 9.54
C THR A 288 -19.67 -5.38 9.99
N ASP A 289 -19.36 -6.01 11.11
CA ASP A 289 -20.20 -7.01 11.75
C ASP A 289 -20.14 -6.80 13.27
N GLY A 290 -21.21 -6.19 13.77
CA GLY A 290 -21.27 -5.71 15.13
C GLY A 290 -20.07 -4.81 15.44
N ARG A 291 -19.32 -5.13 16.50
CA ARG A 291 -18.17 -4.34 16.96
C ARG A 291 -16.88 -4.56 16.15
N VAL A 292 -16.89 -5.40 15.11
CA VAL A 292 -15.70 -5.76 14.33
C VAL A 292 -15.76 -5.10 12.95
N VAL A 293 -14.65 -4.48 12.54
CA VAL A 293 -14.55 -3.77 11.25
C VAL A 293 -13.22 -4.05 10.54
N LEU A 294 -13.28 -4.32 9.23
CA LEU A 294 -12.11 -4.49 8.36
C LEU A 294 -11.50 -3.14 7.93
N THR A 295 -10.18 -3.10 7.75
CA THR A 295 -9.45 -1.95 7.17
C THR A 295 -8.19 -2.41 6.41
N GLY A 296 -7.66 -1.57 5.53
CA GLY A 296 -6.45 -1.85 4.75
C GLY A 296 -6.55 -3.13 3.93
N ASP A 297 -5.45 -3.86 3.80
CA ASP A 297 -5.39 -5.08 3.00
C ASP A 297 -6.26 -6.24 3.55
N ALA A 298 -6.79 -6.16 4.77
CA ALA A 298 -7.79 -7.12 5.24
C ALA A 298 -9.17 -6.85 4.61
N ALA A 299 -9.45 -5.60 4.24
CA ALA A 299 -10.67 -5.15 3.58
C ALA A 299 -10.55 -5.14 2.04
N HIS A 300 -9.49 -4.51 1.52
CA HIS A 300 -9.34 -4.17 0.10
C HIS A 300 -7.91 -4.37 -0.43
N PRO A 301 -7.33 -5.58 -0.30
CA PRO A 301 -6.00 -5.82 -0.84
C PRO A 301 -6.02 -5.68 -2.37
N MET A 302 -5.04 -4.98 -2.93
CA MET A 302 -5.03 -4.59 -4.34
C MET A 302 -3.69 -4.86 -5.02
N LEU A 303 -3.72 -5.09 -6.33
CA LEU A 303 -2.50 -5.15 -7.13
C LEU A 303 -1.81 -3.77 -7.14
N GLN A 304 -0.49 -3.76 -7.11
CA GLN A 304 0.31 -2.57 -6.81
C GLN A 304 0.43 -1.54 -7.95
N TYR A 305 -0.23 -1.74 -9.09
CA TYR A 305 -0.02 -0.95 -10.31
C TYR A 305 -0.34 0.55 -10.14
N LEU A 306 -1.22 0.90 -9.19
CA LEU A 306 -1.54 2.30 -8.84
C LEU A 306 -0.76 2.82 -7.63
N ALA A 307 0.03 1.97 -6.97
CA ALA A 307 0.71 2.26 -5.70
C ALA A 307 -0.23 2.80 -4.59
N GLN A 308 -1.47 2.32 -4.57
CA GLN A 308 -2.52 2.86 -3.70
C GLN A 308 -2.79 2.08 -2.40
N GLY A 309 -2.30 0.85 -2.21
CA GLY A 309 -2.67 0.03 -1.04
C GLY A 309 -2.42 0.72 0.31
N ALA A 310 -1.18 1.17 0.55
CA ALA A 310 -0.84 1.92 1.77
C ALA A 310 -1.57 3.28 1.84
N CYS A 311 -1.75 3.94 0.70
CA CYS A 311 -2.45 5.23 0.63
C CYS A 311 -3.93 5.08 1.06
N GLN A 312 -4.61 4.03 0.59
CA GLN A 312 -5.99 3.72 0.93
C GLN A 312 -6.13 3.26 2.39
N ALA A 313 -5.15 2.54 2.95
CA ALA A 313 -5.16 2.21 4.37
C ALA A 313 -5.01 3.44 5.28
N ILE A 314 -4.29 4.48 4.84
CA ILE A 314 -4.21 5.77 5.54
C ILE A 314 -5.51 6.58 5.41
N GLU A 315 -6.13 6.57 4.23
CA GLU A 315 -7.47 7.16 4.06
C GLU A 315 -8.52 6.45 4.91
N ASP A 316 -8.46 5.12 5.05
CA ASP A 316 -9.37 4.39 5.93
C ASP A 316 -9.30 4.92 7.36
N ALA A 317 -8.07 5.05 7.88
CA ALA A 317 -7.83 5.58 9.22
C ALA A 317 -8.40 6.98 9.40
N TYR A 318 -8.27 7.84 8.38
CA TYR A 318 -8.85 9.17 8.37
C TYR A 318 -10.39 9.13 8.46
N HIS A 319 -11.04 8.45 7.51
CA HIS A 319 -12.50 8.41 7.43
C HIS A 319 -13.14 7.71 8.63
N LEU A 320 -12.58 6.59 9.08
CA LEU A 320 -13.09 5.87 10.24
C LEU A 320 -13.03 6.74 11.50
N THR A 321 -11.89 7.40 11.73
CA THR A 321 -11.71 8.27 12.91
C THR A 321 -12.66 9.45 12.85
N ALA A 322 -12.83 10.08 11.68
CA ALA A 322 -13.76 11.19 11.50
C ALA A 322 -15.22 10.79 11.82
N GLU A 323 -15.68 9.66 11.27
CA GLU A 323 -17.05 9.17 11.51
C GLU A 323 -17.28 8.80 12.99
N LEU A 324 -16.33 8.09 13.61
CA LEU A 324 -16.43 7.72 15.03
C LEU A 324 -16.42 8.95 15.95
N THR A 325 -15.59 9.94 15.64
CA THR A 325 -15.51 11.19 16.41
C THR A 325 -16.81 11.98 16.29
N ALA A 326 -17.34 12.11 15.07
CA ALA A 326 -18.57 12.87 14.82
C ALA A 326 -19.81 12.22 15.43
N ALA A 327 -19.91 10.88 15.36
CA ALA A 327 -21.05 10.15 15.89
C ALA A 327 -21.00 9.98 17.42
N GLY A 328 -19.80 9.86 17.97
CA GLY A 328 -19.56 9.47 19.35
C GLY A 328 -20.05 8.04 19.67
N TRP A 329 -19.81 7.64 20.92
CA TRP A 329 -20.07 6.27 21.36
C TRP A 329 -21.53 5.83 21.40
N SER A 330 -22.50 6.73 21.35
CA SER A 330 -23.91 6.35 21.30
C SER A 330 -24.35 5.88 19.92
N ARG A 331 -23.61 6.27 18.87
CA ARG A 331 -23.94 6.02 17.45
C ARG A 331 -22.80 5.35 16.69
N TRP A 332 -21.91 4.65 17.39
CA TRP A 332 -20.74 3.98 16.79
C TRP A 332 -21.12 3.06 15.62
N ALA A 333 -22.24 2.33 15.72
CA ALA A 333 -22.67 1.41 14.67
C ALA A 333 -23.05 2.15 13.37
N GLU A 334 -23.63 3.34 13.49
CA GLU A 334 -23.94 4.20 12.35
C GLU A 334 -22.66 4.79 11.73
N ALA A 335 -21.69 5.19 12.56
CA ALA A 335 -20.38 5.64 12.09
C ALA A 335 -19.66 4.54 11.29
N LEU A 336 -19.66 3.30 11.78
CA LEU A 336 -19.07 2.17 11.06
C LEU A 336 -19.76 1.93 9.72
N LYS A 337 -21.09 2.07 9.64
CA LYS A 337 -21.82 1.93 8.37
C LYS A 337 -21.54 3.06 7.38
N ARG A 338 -21.32 4.29 7.85
CA ARG A 338 -20.91 5.41 6.97
C ARG A 338 -19.49 5.23 6.46
N TYR A 339 -18.57 4.81 7.32
CA TYR A 339 -17.22 4.42 6.94
C TYR A 339 -17.24 3.30 5.88
N GLU A 340 -17.99 2.23 6.11
CA GLU A 340 -18.17 1.12 5.16
C GLU A 340 -18.70 1.63 3.81
N ALA A 341 -19.76 2.43 3.81
CA ALA A 341 -20.38 2.92 2.57
C ALA A 341 -19.43 3.81 1.74
N GLU A 342 -18.68 4.72 2.38
CA GLU A 342 -17.73 5.60 1.68
C GLU A 342 -16.54 4.79 1.14
N ARG A 343 -15.97 3.91 1.97
CA ARG A 343 -14.69 3.28 1.66
C ARG A 343 -14.82 2.08 0.75
N THR A 344 -15.86 1.27 0.87
CA THR A 344 -16.11 0.13 -0.03
C THR A 344 -16.21 0.58 -1.49
N ALA A 345 -16.99 1.62 -1.78
CA ALA A 345 -17.15 2.15 -3.13
C ALA A 345 -15.82 2.69 -3.69
N ARG A 346 -15.07 3.45 -2.89
CA ARG A 346 -13.81 4.05 -3.31
C ARG A 346 -12.72 3.00 -3.56
N THR A 347 -12.54 2.05 -2.65
CA THR A 347 -11.48 1.05 -2.78
C THR A 347 -11.82 -0.01 -3.82
N ALA A 348 -13.10 -0.35 -4.02
CA ALA A 348 -13.52 -1.23 -5.11
C ALA A 348 -13.13 -0.66 -6.48
N TRP A 349 -13.42 0.62 -6.71
CA TRP A 349 -13.02 1.31 -7.94
C TRP A 349 -11.49 1.29 -8.14
N ILE A 350 -10.71 1.51 -7.07
CA ILE A 350 -9.25 1.47 -7.13
C ILE A 350 -8.73 0.06 -7.42
N GLN A 351 -9.28 -0.98 -6.77
CA GLN A 351 -8.91 -2.37 -6.99
C GLN A 351 -9.14 -2.79 -8.46
N GLU A 352 -10.33 -2.49 -9.00
CA GLU A 352 -10.68 -2.80 -10.39
C GLU A 352 -9.84 -2.00 -11.39
N THR A 353 -9.61 -0.71 -11.10
CA THR A 353 -8.78 0.13 -11.96
C THR A 353 -7.32 -0.31 -11.92
N ALA A 354 -6.82 -0.77 -10.78
CA ALA A 354 -5.46 -1.30 -10.67
C ALA A 354 -5.25 -2.49 -11.60
N ARG A 355 -6.20 -3.44 -11.64
CA ARG A 355 -6.15 -4.59 -12.56
C ARG A 355 -6.09 -4.14 -14.03
N THR A 356 -7.01 -3.28 -14.42
CA THR A 356 -7.08 -2.75 -15.79
C THR A 356 -5.81 -1.99 -16.16
N TRP A 357 -5.26 -1.22 -15.22
CA TRP A 357 -4.02 -0.48 -15.43
C TRP A 357 -2.80 -1.39 -15.59
N GLY A 358 -2.75 -2.49 -14.83
CA GLY A 358 -1.79 -3.56 -15.02
C GLY A 358 -1.87 -4.18 -16.43
N ASP A 359 -3.07 -4.51 -16.89
CA ASP A 359 -3.27 -5.06 -18.24
C ASP A 359 -2.77 -4.09 -19.33
N ILE A 360 -3.02 -2.78 -19.17
CA ILE A 360 -2.49 -1.73 -20.06
C ILE A 360 -0.95 -1.68 -20.02
N TRP A 361 -0.32 -1.90 -18.87
CA TRP A 361 1.15 -1.93 -18.78
C TRP A 361 1.73 -3.10 -19.56
N HIS A 362 1.08 -4.26 -19.51
CA HIS A 362 1.61 -5.53 -19.99
C HIS A 362 1.12 -5.99 -21.37
N VAL A 363 0.33 -5.16 -22.05
CA VAL A 363 -0.17 -5.46 -23.39
C VAL A 363 0.97 -5.67 -24.40
N ASP A 364 0.75 -6.57 -25.36
CA ASP A 364 1.71 -6.96 -26.40
C ASP A 364 1.25 -6.56 -27.81
N GLY A 365 2.04 -6.94 -28.82
CA GLY A 365 1.68 -6.81 -30.24
C GLY A 365 1.14 -5.43 -30.65
N VAL A 366 -0.01 -5.42 -31.31
CA VAL A 366 -0.69 -4.18 -31.75
C VAL A 366 -1.18 -3.35 -30.55
N GLY A 367 -1.61 -4.00 -29.47
CA GLY A 367 -2.05 -3.30 -28.26
C GLY A 367 -0.94 -2.46 -27.62
N ARG A 368 0.30 -2.97 -27.62
CA ARG A 368 1.50 -2.19 -27.22
C ARG A 368 1.69 -0.94 -28.08
N LEU A 369 1.58 -1.08 -29.40
CA LEU A 369 1.77 0.05 -30.32
C LEU A 369 0.72 1.15 -30.06
N LEU A 370 -0.54 0.75 -29.86
CA LEU A 370 -1.62 1.67 -29.51
C LEU A 370 -1.39 2.33 -28.15
N ARG A 371 -1.04 1.56 -27.13
CA ARG A 371 -0.70 2.09 -25.79
C ARG A 371 0.43 3.10 -25.86
N ASN A 372 1.51 2.78 -26.57
CA ASN A 372 2.65 3.69 -26.71
C ASN A 372 2.26 4.98 -27.43
N GLU A 373 1.43 4.92 -28.48
CA GLU A 373 0.95 6.11 -29.18
C GLU A 373 0.02 6.97 -28.30
N LEU A 374 -0.88 6.34 -27.54
CA LEU A 374 -1.75 7.04 -26.59
C LEU A 374 -0.93 7.76 -25.51
N PHE A 375 0.09 7.10 -24.96
CA PHE A 375 0.96 7.71 -23.95
C PHE A 375 1.71 8.90 -24.52
N ARG A 376 2.30 8.79 -25.72
CA ARG A 376 3.05 9.89 -26.37
C ARG A 376 2.22 11.12 -26.68
N ARG A 377 0.92 10.96 -26.89
CA ARG A 377 -0.01 12.07 -27.16
C ARG A 377 -0.52 12.76 -25.91
N ARG A 378 -0.29 12.18 -24.72
CA ARG A 378 -0.76 12.75 -23.46
C ARG A 378 0.06 13.99 -23.11
N ASP A 379 -0.62 15.05 -22.68
CA ASP A 379 0.06 16.16 -22.02
C ASP A 379 0.60 15.70 -20.65
N PRO A 380 1.89 15.89 -20.34
CA PRO A 380 2.44 15.56 -19.03
C PRO A 380 1.76 16.25 -17.83
N ARG A 381 1.09 17.38 -18.05
CA ARG A 381 0.31 18.14 -17.06
C ARG A 381 -1.20 17.87 -17.13
N ASP A 382 -1.66 16.98 -18.02
CA ASP A 382 -3.04 16.51 -17.98
C ASP A 382 -3.22 15.56 -16.80
N TYR A 383 -3.95 16.04 -15.79
CA TYR A 383 -4.24 15.35 -14.55
C TYR A 383 -5.65 14.74 -14.51
N THR A 384 -6.45 14.90 -15.57
CA THR A 384 -7.87 14.51 -15.59
C THR A 384 -8.09 13.04 -15.19
N TYR A 385 -7.21 12.15 -15.64
CA TYR A 385 -7.31 10.71 -15.34
C TYR A 385 -6.81 10.30 -13.95
N ILE A 386 -6.16 11.22 -13.22
CA ILE A 386 -5.63 10.95 -11.88
C ILE A 386 -6.32 11.76 -10.77
N ASP A 387 -7.14 12.76 -11.15
CA ASP A 387 -7.91 13.55 -10.21
C ASP A 387 -8.74 12.67 -9.28
N GLU A 388 -9.42 11.65 -9.80
CA GLU A 388 -10.25 10.76 -8.98
C GLU A 388 -9.45 9.96 -7.92
N PHE A 389 -8.16 9.72 -8.15
CA PHE A 389 -7.29 9.07 -7.16
C PHE A 389 -6.85 10.05 -6.06
N TYR A 390 -6.49 11.29 -6.45
CA TYR A 390 -5.76 12.22 -5.59
C TYR A 390 -6.60 13.37 -5.04
N ALA A 391 -7.75 13.66 -5.64
CA ALA A 391 -8.61 14.78 -5.28
C ALA A 391 -9.18 14.63 -3.88
N VAL A 392 -9.46 15.79 -3.28
CA VAL A 392 -10.16 15.91 -2.01
C VAL A 392 -11.61 15.50 -2.22
N ARG A 393 -12.04 14.41 -1.59
CA ARG A 393 -13.47 14.13 -1.40
C ARG A 393 -13.85 14.58 0.01
N SER A 394 -14.80 15.52 0.06
CA SER A 394 -15.30 16.19 1.26
C SER A 394 -16.24 15.33 2.06
#